data_AF-A0A1V6QGG2-F1
#
_entry.id   AF-A0A1V6QGG2-F1
#
_cell.length_a   1.000
_cell.length_b   1.000
_cell.length_c   1.000
_cell.angle_alpha   90.00
_cell.angle_beta   90.00
_cell.angle_gamma   90.00
#
_symmetry.space_group_name_H-M   'P 1'
#
loop_
_entity.id
_entity.type
_entity.pdbx_description
1 polymer ?
#
loop_
_entity_poly.entity_id
_entity_poly.type
_entity_poly.pdbx_seq_one_letter_code
_entity_poly.pdbx_strand_id
1 'polypeptide(L)'
;MVNFTLVNGQVYTPGLAIIDAPQPNTPLGGDNLQIAIDVSGNGKLPWPPSTDNDSATQFHDIRFFLTSESLSHNFTISNGTTPSTNTSYVGPVLDLEPSSTVKHVNWIWPKCLVGDGSGSKSNSDRGAYNISMHQSFRWNGTDYYTVFQLPISVTNSISESDERVDCALLENELLSVAEVDESSDSLPGQPWIEGVTSVNWNNEAILRSHWSRTLLDLSSQLGPENIFISIYESGSYDNTKGALRDLDWELERLRVPRNITLSHITHEDEMAAPARGEGWVRTTAGGARKLRRVPYLARPSDVFELLNTNDGEYGAACSLDFSKPPNFYDTFALRDIRGHEAVMSTWPYFRTVESRYAMKSLSPVPVASCWNGMVAMPAGPFLATSPLRFRGIPDSLAEYHLEGSECCLIHADNPLSEEKGVYLNPRVRVGYTGQAYAAVKPISNWLTAKRILQGLWVNRVRRWSIAFWVKEEVVRRRVDSWKALDPKNDEPGQLCIIDEMQILHRNSL
;
A
#
# COMPACT_ATOMS: atom_id res chain seq x y z
N MET A 1 15.11 -1.67 -12.44
CA MET A 1 14.07 -2.65 -12.84
C MET A 1 12.77 -1.89 -12.76
N VAL A 2 12.15 -1.55 -13.90
CA VAL A 2 10.92 -0.75 -13.93
C VAL A 2 9.82 -1.57 -13.26
N ASN A 3 9.18 -1.03 -12.23
CA ASN A 3 8.20 -1.74 -11.44
C ASN A 3 6.85 -1.64 -12.15
N PHE A 4 6.36 -2.75 -12.71
CA PHE A 4 5.08 -2.78 -13.44
C PHE A 4 3.99 -3.37 -12.56
N THR A 5 2.81 -2.76 -12.58
CA THR A 5 1.62 -3.35 -11.95
C THR A 5 0.89 -4.20 -12.98
N LEU A 6 1.12 -5.52 -12.93
CA LEU A 6 0.44 -6.49 -13.78
C LEU A 6 -0.78 -7.06 -13.06
N VAL A 7 -1.95 -6.97 -13.69
CA VAL A 7 -3.21 -7.51 -13.18
C VAL A 7 -3.89 -8.24 -14.33
N ASN A 8 -4.06 -9.55 -14.22
CA ASN A 8 -4.80 -10.36 -15.22
C ASN A 8 -4.26 -10.29 -16.65
N GLY A 9 -2.94 -10.12 -16.78
CA GLY A 9 -2.30 -9.96 -18.08
C GLY A 9 -2.45 -8.56 -18.66
N GLN A 10 -2.99 -7.60 -17.93
CA GLN A 10 -2.99 -6.19 -18.28
C GLN A 10 -1.93 -5.44 -17.48
N VAL A 11 -1.31 -4.43 -18.09
CA VAL A 11 -0.33 -3.56 -17.44
C VAL A 11 -1.02 -2.28 -17.02
N TYR A 12 -1.16 -2.08 -15.71
CA TYR A 12 -1.71 -0.88 -15.12
C TYR A 12 -0.63 0.18 -15.06
N THR A 13 -0.87 1.29 -15.74
CA THR A 13 0.11 2.36 -15.89
C THR A 13 0.02 3.30 -14.69
N PRO A 14 1.02 4.17 -14.45
CA PRO A 14 0.94 5.27 -13.49
C PRO A 14 -0.04 6.37 -13.96
N GLY A 15 -1.15 6.01 -14.59
CA GLY A 15 -2.18 6.90 -15.07
C GLY A 15 -3.51 6.14 -15.23
N LEU A 16 -4.43 6.70 -16.03
CA LEU A 16 -5.75 6.11 -16.21
C LEU A 16 -5.77 4.96 -17.20
N ALA A 17 -4.90 4.93 -18.22
CA ALA A 17 -4.92 3.89 -19.24
C ALA A 17 -4.35 2.56 -18.71
N ILE A 18 -4.89 1.47 -19.22
CA ILE A 18 -4.46 0.10 -18.94
C ILE A 18 -4.01 -0.52 -20.25
N ILE A 19 -2.81 -1.09 -20.32
CA ILE A 19 -2.29 -1.72 -21.54
C ILE A 19 -2.69 -3.20 -21.54
N ASP A 20 -3.43 -3.63 -22.54
CA ASP A 20 -3.82 -5.03 -22.76
C ASP A 20 -2.72 -5.80 -23.50
N ALA A 21 -2.05 -5.13 -24.45
CA ALA A 21 -0.93 -5.69 -25.20
C ALA A 21 -0.05 -4.57 -25.77
N PRO A 22 1.27 -4.80 -25.95
CA PRO A 22 2.00 -6.06 -25.72
C PRO A 22 2.40 -6.27 -24.25
N GLN A 23 2.83 -7.48 -23.89
CA GLN A 23 3.41 -7.75 -22.57
C GLN A 23 4.83 -7.17 -22.46
N PRO A 24 5.31 -6.84 -21.24
CA PRO A 24 6.69 -6.41 -21.04
C PRO A 24 7.70 -7.41 -21.62
N ASN A 25 8.72 -6.90 -22.29
CA ASN A 25 9.80 -7.63 -22.96
C ASN A 25 9.35 -8.53 -24.13
N THR A 26 8.16 -8.31 -24.68
CA THR A 26 7.71 -9.05 -25.87
C THR A 26 8.64 -8.76 -27.06
N PRO A 27 9.12 -9.79 -27.78
CA PRO A 27 9.80 -9.61 -29.05
C PRO A 27 8.77 -9.28 -30.14
N LEU A 28 8.95 -8.14 -30.80
CA LEU A 28 8.03 -7.57 -31.79
C LEU A 28 8.70 -7.42 -33.16
N GLY A 29 7.86 -7.39 -34.19
CA GLY A 29 8.18 -7.32 -35.61
C GLY A 29 6.90 -7.40 -36.44
N GLY A 30 6.98 -7.83 -37.70
CA GLY A 30 5.86 -7.91 -38.63
C GLY A 30 5.62 -6.60 -39.39
N ASP A 31 4.39 -6.42 -39.87
CA ASP A 31 4.03 -5.23 -40.65
C ASP A 31 3.87 -4.00 -39.76
N ASN A 32 3.25 -4.17 -38.59
CA ASN A 32 2.90 -3.10 -37.66
C ASN A 32 3.34 -3.42 -36.22
N LEU A 33 3.68 -2.37 -35.47
CA LEU A 33 3.59 -2.37 -34.03
C LEU A 33 2.12 -2.25 -33.63
N GLN A 34 1.63 -3.25 -32.89
CA GLN A 34 0.26 -3.28 -32.38
C GLN A 34 0.26 -3.05 -30.88
N ILE A 35 -0.49 -2.04 -30.44
CA ILE A 35 -0.70 -1.73 -29.02
C ILE A 35 -2.20 -1.70 -28.78
N ALA A 36 -2.67 -2.42 -27.77
CA ALA A 36 -4.06 -2.40 -27.33
C ALA A 36 -4.12 -1.82 -25.92
N ILE A 37 -4.95 -0.80 -25.72
CA ILE A 37 -5.16 -0.16 -24.42
C ILE A 37 -6.65 -0.03 -24.10
N ASP A 38 -7.02 -0.25 -22.84
CA ASP A 38 -8.30 0.14 -22.28
C ASP A 38 -8.24 1.58 -21.76
N VAL A 39 -9.18 2.41 -22.22
CA VAL A 39 -9.35 3.80 -21.81
C VAL A 39 -10.64 4.01 -21.01
N SER A 40 -11.21 2.94 -20.46
CA SER A 40 -12.40 2.99 -19.60
C SER A 40 -12.07 2.86 -18.11
N GLY A 41 -10.79 2.71 -17.76
CA GLY A 41 -10.38 2.42 -16.39
C GLY A 41 -10.96 1.09 -15.91
N ASN A 42 -11.03 0.10 -16.82
CA ASN A 42 -11.73 -1.17 -16.61
C ASN A 42 -13.22 -0.98 -16.25
N GLY A 43 -13.90 -0.10 -17.00
CA GLY A 43 -15.33 0.21 -16.84
C GLY A 43 -15.68 1.22 -15.74
N LYS A 44 -14.68 1.81 -15.07
CA LYS A 44 -14.87 2.77 -13.97
C LYS A 44 -15.03 4.23 -14.42
N LEU A 45 -14.68 4.54 -15.67
CA LEU A 45 -14.83 5.88 -16.23
C LEU A 45 -16.19 6.05 -16.93
N PRO A 46 -16.79 7.25 -16.85
CA PRO A 46 -17.88 7.64 -17.73
C PRO A 46 -17.49 7.48 -19.20
N TRP A 47 -18.45 7.11 -20.05
CA TRP A 47 -18.21 6.94 -21.48
C TRP A 47 -18.95 8.01 -22.30
N PRO A 48 -18.30 8.71 -23.25
CA PRO A 48 -16.87 8.66 -23.60
C PRO A 48 -15.95 9.23 -22.50
N PRO A 49 -14.68 8.80 -22.45
CA PRO A 49 -13.82 9.02 -21.29
C PRO A 49 -13.16 10.42 -21.26
N SER A 50 -13.52 11.30 -22.19
CA SER A 50 -12.90 12.63 -22.42
C SER A 50 -13.90 13.75 -22.76
N THR A 51 -15.21 13.50 -22.62
CA THR A 51 -16.25 14.46 -23.10
C THR A 51 -17.01 15.18 -21.98
N ASP A 52 -16.82 14.78 -20.73
CA ASP A 52 -17.52 15.37 -19.59
C ASP A 52 -16.60 16.32 -18.83
N ASN A 53 -16.69 17.63 -19.15
CA ASN A 53 -15.89 18.67 -18.53
C ASN A 53 -16.07 18.77 -17.00
N ASP A 54 -17.23 18.34 -16.49
CA ASP A 54 -17.57 18.37 -15.07
C ASP A 54 -17.10 17.11 -14.33
N SER A 55 -16.61 16.09 -15.04
CA SER A 55 -16.10 14.88 -14.43
C SER A 55 -14.84 15.16 -13.60
N ALA A 56 -14.83 14.60 -12.39
CA ALA A 56 -13.66 14.60 -11.52
C ALA A 56 -12.52 13.72 -12.05
N THR A 57 -12.83 12.77 -12.95
CA THR A 57 -11.82 11.89 -13.56
C THR A 57 -12.11 11.70 -15.05
N GLN A 58 -11.17 12.06 -15.91
CA GLN A 58 -11.29 11.97 -17.37
C GLN A 58 -9.92 12.02 -18.06
N PHE A 59 -9.81 11.54 -19.30
CA PHE A 59 -8.63 11.75 -20.12
C PHE A 59 -8.68 13.12 -20.83
N HIS A 60 -7.52 13.77 -20.93
CA HIS A 60 -7.32 14.91 -21.80
C HIS A 60 -6.61 14.49 -23.09
N ASP A 61 -5.55 13.68 -23.00
CA ASP A 61 -4.80 13.19 -24.16
C ASP A 61 -3.97 11.93 -23.86
N ILE A 62 -3.69 11.13 -24.90
CA ILE A 62 -2.75 9.99 -24.85
C ILE A 62 -1.88 10.00 -26.10
N ARG A 63 -0.56 9.94 -25.92
CA ARG A 63 0.42 9.86 -27.01
C ARG A 63 1.43 8.74 -26.79
N PHE A 64 1.83 8.10 -27.87
CA PHE A 64 2.83 7.05 -27.89
C PHE A 64 4.08 7.49 -28.66
N PHE A 65 5.23 7.05 -28.15
CA PHE A 65 6.54 7.11 -28.79
C PHE A 65 7.24 5.77 -28.66
N LEU A 66 8.20 5.51 -29.54
CA LEU A 66 9.08 4.37 -29.47
C LEU A 66 10.50 4.87 -29.17
N THR A 67 11.00 4.60 -27.98
CA THR A 67 12.27 5.19 -27.48
C THR A 67 13.32 4.12 -27.20
N SER A 68 14.58 4.43 -27.49
CA SER A 68 15.74 3.61 -27.09
C SER A 68 16.92 4.51 -26.78
N GLU A 69 17.37 4.51 -25.53
CA GLU A 69 18.55 5.26 -25.10
C GLU A 69 19.83 4.66 -25.70
N SER A 70 19.98 3.35 -25.62
CA SER A 70 21.16 2.63 -26.12
C SER A 70 21.38 2.79 -27.63
N LEU A 71 20.29 2.97 -28.38
CA LEU A 71 20.32 3.15 -29.82
C LEU A 71 20.12 4.62 -30.24
N SER A 72 19.90 5.52 -29.27
CA SER A 72 19.69 6.96 -29.50
C SER A 72 18.51 7.28 -30.43
N HIS A 73 17.37 6.61 -30.25
CA HIS A 73 16.16 6.80 -31.06
C HIS A 73 14.93 7.21 -30.23
N ASN A 74 14.09 8.06 -30.80
CA ASN A 74 12.80 8.52 -30.30
C ASN A 74 11.81 8.72 -31.47
N PHE A 75 11.10 7.67 -31.86
CA PHE A 75 10.13 7.75 -32.95
C PHE A 75 8.73 8.14 -32.45
N THR A 76 8.08 9.05 -33.16
CA THR A 76 6.66 9.36 -32.94
C THR A 76 5.77 8.23 -33.44
N ILE A 77 4.98 7.62 -32.55
CA ILE A 77 3.93 6.66 -32.92
C ILE A 77 2.62 7.39 -33.18
N SER A 78 2.21 8.25 -32.25
CA SER A 78 0.99 9.06 -32.36
C SER A 78 1.25 10.49 -31.92
N ASN A 79 0.93 11.47 -32.77
CA ASN A 79 1.25 12.87 -32.49
C ASN A 79 0.04 13.73 -32.04
N GLY A 80 -1.12 13.08 -31.81
CA GLY A 80 -2.35 13.79 -31.41
C GLY A 80 -3.04 14.58 -32.53
N THR A 81 -2.63 14.42 -33.78
CA THR A 81 -3.25 15.07 -34.95
C THR A 81 -3.65 14.04 -36.00
N THR A 82 -4.60 14.37 -36.88
CA THR A 82 -4.97 13.50 -38.00
C THR A 82 -3.95 13.65 -39.13
N PRO A 83 -3.33 12.57 -39.63
CA PRO A 83 -2.37 12.66 -40.73
C PRO A 83 -3.02 13.25 -41.99
N SER A 84 -2.35 14.20 -42.65
CA SER A 84 -2.91 14.94 -43.78
C SER A 84 -2.79 14.24 -45.14
N THR A 85 -1.79 13.37 -45.35
CA THR A 85 -1.55 12.72 -46.65
C THR A 85 -1.02 11.29 -46.60
N ASN A 86 -0.31 10.90 -45.52
CA ASN A 86 0.41 9.64 -45.44
C ASN A 86 0.13 8.94 -44.09
N THR A 87 0.37 7.64 -43.99
CA THR A 87 0.25 6.80 -42.76
C THR A 87 1.38 7.03 -41.74
N SER A 88 2.05 8.19 -41.77
CA SER A 88 3.30 8.44 -41.03
C SER A 88 3.17 8.23 -39.51
N TYR A 89 2.01 8.52 -38.94
CA TYR A 89 1.73 8.29 -37.52
C TYR A 89 0.26 7.93 -37.33
N VAL A 90 -0.07 7.41 -36.16
CA VAL A 90 -1.44 7.15 -35.74
C VAL A 90 -2.07 8.46 -35.27
N GLY A 91 -3.35 8.67 -35.61
CA GLY A 91 -4.12 9.84 -35.21
C GLY A 91 -4.34 9.96 -33.70
N PRO A 92 -5.21 10.90 -33.25
CA PRO A 92 -5.52 11.03 -31.82
C PRO A 92 -6.02 9.69 -31.25
N VAL A 93 -5.33 9.19 -30.22
CA VAL A 93 -5.52 7.82 -29.72
C VAL A 93 -6.94 7.63 -29.16
N LEU A 94 -7.46 8.63 -28.45
CA LEU A 94 -8.79 8.60 -27.85
C LEU A 94 -9.92 8.54 -28.90
N ASP A 95 -9.67 9.04 -30.11
CA ASP A 95 -10.62 9.06 -31.23
C ASP A 95 -10.60 7.77 -32.06
N LEU A 96 -9.61 6.90 -31.85
CA LEU A 96 -9.59 5.59 -32.47
C LEU A 96 -10.82 4.79 -32.02
N GLU A 97 -11.47 4.08 -32.94
CA GLU A 97 -12.59 3.19 -32.62
C GLU A 97 -13.62 3.84 -31.66
N PRO A 98 -14.36 4.88 -32.06
CA PRO A 98 -15.17 5.71 -31.14
C PRO A 98 -16.22 4.95 -30.33
N SER A 99 -16.61 3.76 -30.78
CA SER A 99 -17.58 2.89 -30.10
C SER A 99 -16.95 1.82 -29.19
N SER A 100 -15.63 1.81 -29.04
CA SER A 100 -14.88 0.81 -28.27
C SER A 100 -14.13 1.44 -27.10
N THR A 101 -14.19 0.80 -25.93
CA THR A 101 -13.37 1.15 -24.75
C THR A 101 -11.91 0.77 -24.90
N VAL A 102 -11.62 -0.18 -25.79
CA VAL A 102 -10.27 -0.60 -26.16
C VAL A 102 -9.87 0.13 -27.44
N LYS A 103 -8.65 0.68 -27.45
CA LYS A 103 -8.05 1.38 -28.59
C LYS A 103 -6.91 0.55 -29.16
N HIS A 104 -6.99 0.24 -30.45
CA HIS A 104 -5.94 -0.45 -31.19
C HIS A 104 -5.06 0.55 -31.96
N VAL A 105 -3.86 0.78 -31.47
CA VAL A 105 -2.82 1.55 -32.15
C VAL A 105 -2.06 0.60 -33.09
N ASN A 106 -2.20 0.81 -34.39
CA ASN A 106 -1.50 0.04 -35.42
C ASN A 106 -0.53 0.97 -36.16
N TRP A 107 0.75 0.92 -35.81
CA TRP A 107 1.79 1.79 -36.36
C TRP A 107 2.74 1.01 -37.27
N ILE A 108 3.01 1.53 -38.48
CA ILE A 108 3.87 0.86 -39.46
C ILE A 108 5.33 1.08 -39.07
N TRP A 109 6.11 0.00 -38.93
CA TRP A 109 7.54 0.13 -38.63
C TRP A 109 8.28 0.90 -39.74
N PRO A 110 9.15 1.87 -39.41
CA PRO A 110 9.90 2.65 -40.41
C PRO A 110 11.09 1.88 -41.00
N LYS A 111 11.64 2.39 -42.10
CA LYS A 111 12.63 1.67 -42.94
C LYS A 111 13.89 1.20 -42.21
N CYS A 112 14.39 1.95 -41.23
CA CYS A 112 15.60 1.60 -40.50
C CYS A 112 15.43 0.39 -39.56
N LEU A 113 14.19 0.03 -39.21
CA LEU A 113 13.90 -1.14 -38.37
C LEU A 113 13.69 -2.45 -39.17
N VAL A 114 13.78 -2.39 -40.50
CA VAL A 114 13.68 -3.57 -41.38
C VAL A 114 14.83 -4.55 -41.11
N GLY A 115 14.51 -5.85 -41.05
CA GLY A 115 15.48 -6.92 -40.87
C GLY A 115 15.04 -7.98 -39.85
N ASP A 116 15.96 -8.88 -39.50
CA ASP A 116 15.74 -10.02 -38.60
C ASP A 116 16.75 -10.05 -37.43
N GLY A 117 16.33 -10.51 -36.24
CA GLY A 117 17.15 -10.65 -35.03
C GLY A 117 17.55 -9.33 -34.34
N SER A 118 18.44 -9.38 -33.35
CA SER A 118 18.94 -8.17 -32.65
C SER A 118 20.05 -7.43 -33.43
N GLY A 119 20.21 -7.74 -34.72
CA GLY A 119 21.33 -7.29 -35.55
C GLY A 119 22.62 -8.06 -35.30
N SER A 120 23.20 -8.69 -36.33
CA SER A 120 24.53 -9.31 -36.24
C SER A 120 25.69 -8.32 -36.50
N LYS A 121 25.42 -7.01 -36.52
CA LYS A 121 26.37 -5.95 -36.88
C LYS A 121 26.22 -4.75 -35.93
N SER A 122 27.33 -4.06 -35.67
CA SER A 122 27.45 -2.99 -34.66
C SER A 122 26.61 -1.72 -34.88
N ASN A 123 25.86 -1.63 -35.98
CA ASN A 123 25.06 -0.45 -36.38
C ASN A 123 23.63 -0.88 -36.74
N SER A 124 23.01 -1.71 -35.89
CA SER A 124 21.63 -2.13 -36.07
C SER A 124 20.73 -1.23 -35.24
N ASP A 125 19.77 -0.56 -35.86
CA ASP A 125 18.73 0.23 -35.17
C ASP A 125 17.69 -0.68 -34.47
N ARG A 126 17.99 -1.98 -34.34
CA ARG A 126 17.10 -3.01 -33.79
C ARG A 126 17.65 -3.51 -32.47
N GLY A 127 16.80 -3.72 -31.47
CA GLY A 127 17.24 -4.11 -30.14
C GLY A 127 16.21 -3.82 -29.05
N ALA A 128 16.68 -3.32 -27.91
CA ALA A 128 15.82 -2.94 -26.79
C ALA A 128 15.20 -1.56 -27.03
N TYR A 129 13.88 -1.50 -26.86
CA TYR A 129 13.08 -0.28 -26.99
C TYR A 129 12.06 -0.22 -25.86
N ASN A 130 11.53 0.97 -25.59
CA ASN A 130 10.34 1.17 -24.79
C ASN A 130 9.23 1.77 -25.66
N ILE A 131 8.01 1.28 -25.46
CA ILE A 131 6.81 2.03 -25.84
C ILE A 131 6.60 3.06 -24.74
N SER A 132 6.91 4.32 -25.02
CA SER A 132 6.74 5.46 -24.12
C SER A 132 5.33 6.01 -24.27
N MET A 133 4.51 5.83 -23.24
CA MET A 133 3.13 6.34 -23.21
C MET A 133 3.05 7.59 -22.35
N HIS A 134 2.67 8.69 -22.99
CA HIS A 134 2.47 9.99 -22.38
C HIS A 134 0.98 10.22 -22.24
N GLN A 135 0.52 10.46 -21.01
CA GLN A 135 -0.90 10.64 -20.70
C GLN A 135 -1.11 11.96 -20.00
N SER A 136 -2.07 12.77 -20.45
CA SER A 136 -2.63 13.86 -19.65
C SER A 136 -4.07 13.56 -19.29
N PHE A 137 -4.42 13.75 -18.03
CA PHE A 137 -5.73 13.37 -17.51
C PHE A 137 -6.05 14.11 -16.22
N ARG A 138 -7.33 14.12 -15.86
CA ARG A 138 -7.80 14.51 -14.53
C ARG A 138 -8.07 13.26 -13.71
N TRP A 139 -7.66 13.28 -12.45
CA TRP A 139 -8.03 12.27 -11.48
C TRP A 139 -8.40 12.91 -10.14
N ASN A 140 -9.62 12.63 -9.70
CA ASN A 140 -10.20 13.17 -8.47
C ASN A 140 -10.08 14.72 -8.36
N GLY A 141 -10.33 15.41 -9.47
CA GLY A 141 -10.28 16.88 -9.53
C GLY A 141 -8.90 17.49 -9.80
N THR A 142 -7.83 16.70 -9.80
CA THR A 142 -6.45 17.17 -10.06
C THR A 142 -5.99 16.73 -11.44
N ASP A 143 -5.41 17.65 -12.22
CA ASP A 143 -4.84 17.32 -13.52
C ASP A 143 -3.40 16.81 -13.35
N TYR A 144 -3.06 15.75 -14.10
CA TYR A 144 -1.78 15.06 -14.10
C TYR A 144 -1.26 14.86 -15.53
N TYR A 145 0.06 14.81 -15.66
CA TYR A 145 0.79 14.36 -16.83
C TYR A 145 1.78 13.27 -16.44
N THR A 146 1.70 12.10 -17.07
CA THR A 146 2.59 10.97 -16.73
C THR A 146 3.23 10.35 -17.94
N VAL A 147 4.46 9.86 -17.77
CA VAL A 147 5.19 9.10 -18.78
C VAL A 147 5.44 7.68 -18.26
N PHE A 148 5.01 6.69 -19.04
CA PHE A 148 5.19 5.28 -18.73
C PHE A 148 6.01 4.58 -19.80
N GLN A 149 7.07 3.89 -19.38
CA GLN A 149 7.98 3.16 -20.28
C GLN A 149 7.69 1.66 -20.25
N LEU A 150 7.08 1.13 -21.31
CA LEU A 150 6.85 -0.32 -21.45
C LEU A 150 7.99 -0.96 -22.28
N PRO A 151 8.86 -1.79 -21.68
CA PRO A 151 9.98 -2.39 -22.39
C PRO A 151 9.49 -3.44 -23.38
N ILE A 152 10.09 -3.43 -24.57
CA ILE A 152 9.87 -4.37 -25.66
C ILE A 152 11.21 -4.65 -26.36
N SER A 153 11.21 -5.62 -27.27
CA SER A 153 12.39 -5.91 -28.09
C SER A 153 12.02 -5.95 -29.57
N VAL A 154 12.68 -5.15 -30.40
CA VAL A 154 12.50 -5.19 -31.86
C VAL A 154 13.48 -6.22 -32.43
N THR A 155 13.05 -7.47 -32.51
CA THR A 155 13.89 -8.60 -32.91
C THR A 155 13.25 -9.55 -33.92
N ASN A 156 11.92 -9.63 -33.97
CA ASN A 156 11.22 -10.47 -34.97
C ASN A 156 11.31 -9.85 -36.36
N SER A 157 11.12 -10.65 -37.40
CA SER A 157 11.27 -10.19 -38.79
C SER A 157 10.41 -8.98 -39.13
N ILE A 158 11.00 -7.97 -39.78
CA ILE A 158 10.30 -6.83 -40.39
C ILE A 158 10.73 -6.78 -41.86
N SER A 159 9.80 -7.05 -42.77
CA SER A 159 10.06 -7.10 -44.22
C SER A 159 10.10 -5.70 -44.86
N GLU A 160 10.83 -5.54 -45.95
CA GLU A 160 10.81 -4.32 -46.77
C GLU A 160 9.40 -4.06 -47.35
N SER A 161 8.99 -2.79 -47.40
CA SER A 161 7.73 -2.35 -48.02
C SER A 161 7.79 -0.86 -48.38
N ASP A 162 7.14 -0.49 -49.48
CA ASP A 162 7.03 0.90 -49.95
C ASP A 162 6.17 1.78 -49.03
N GLU A 163 5.33 1.17 -48.19
CA GLU A 163 4.48 1.87 -47.22
C GLU A 163 5.25 2.35 -45.99
N ARG A 164 6.47 1.83 -45.77
CA ARG A 164 7.32 2.21 -44.63
C ARG A 164 7.99 3.54 -44.93
N VAL A 165 7.84 4.51 -44.03
CA VAL A 165 8.45 5.84 -44.19
C VAL A 165 9.91 5.85 -43.74
N ASP A 166 10.64 6.90 -44.16
CA ASP A 166 11.98 7.16 -43.68
C ASP A 166 11.97 7.48 -42.18
N CYS A 167 12.95 6.95 -41.44
CA CYS A 167 13.03 7.12 -39.99
C CYS A 167 13.20 8.59 -39.59
N ALA A 168 13.91 9.39 -40.39
CA ALA A 168 14.09 10.82 -40.13
C ALA A 168 12.78 11.62 -40.12
N LEU A 169 11.70 11.09 -40.70
CA LEU A 169 10.37 11.71 -40.66
C LEU A 169 9.64 11.51 -39.33
N LEU A 170 10.07 10.53 -38.53
CA LEU A 170 9.42 10.15 -37.26
C LEU A 170 10.29 10.44 -36.05
N GLU A 171 11.59 10.62 -36.27
CA GLU A 171 12.58 10.90 -35.25
C GLU A 171 12.32 12.25 -34.57
N ASN A 172 12.37 12.24 -33.24
CA ASN A 172 12.42 13.44 -32.42
C ASN A 172 13.77 13.53 -31.72
N GLU A 173 14.02 14.69 -31.12
CA GLU A 173 15.08 14.82 -30.13
C GLU A 173 14.85 13.82 -28.98
N LEU A 174 15.89 13.07 -28.62
CA LEU A 174 15.86 12.17 -27.49
C LEU A 174 16.18 12.96 -26.23
N LEU A 175 15.21 13.08 -25.34
CA LEU A 175 15.40 13.65 -24.01
C LEU A 175 16.12 12.65 -23.10
N SER A 176 16.89 13.16 -22.14
CA SER A 176 17.49 12.30 -21.11
C SER A 176 16.42 11.72 -20.20
N VAL A 177 16.70 10.57 -19.59
CA VAL A 177 15.81 9.93 -18.61
C VAL A 177 15.45 10.91 -17.48
N ALA A 178 16.41 11.72 -17.02
CA ALA A 178 16.19 12.72 -15.97
C ALA A 178 15.19 13.80 -16.39
N GLU A 179 15.25 14.29 -17.63
CA GLU A 179 14.31 15.29 -18.15
C GLU A 179 12.91 14.70 -18.31
N VAL A 180 12.80 13.44 -18.76
CA VAL A 180 11.51 12.74 -18.86
C VAL A 180 10.91 12.51 -17.47
N ASP A 181 11.71 12.07 -16.50
CA ASP A 181 11.28 11.84 -15.13
C ASP A 181 10.86 13.14 -14.43
N GLU A 182 11.57 14.26 -14.66
CA GLU A 182 11.20 15.58 -14.14
C GLU A 182 9.88 16.10 -14.74
N SER A 183 9.59 15.74 -15.99
CA SER A 183 8.35 16.11 -16.67
C SER A 183 7.14 15.25 -16.28
N SER A 184 7.36 14.10 -15.64
CA SER A 184 6.31 13.15 -15.28
C SER A 184 5.85 13.35 -13.83
N ASP A 185 4.57 13.62 -13.64
CA ASP A 185 3.95 13.68 -12.33
C ASP A 185 3.98 12.31 -11.64
N SER A 186 4.07 12.34 -10.32
CA SER A 186 3.92 11.16 -9.47
C SER A 186 2.52 11.12 -8.89
N LEU A 187 1.80 10.00 -9.08
CA LEU A 187 0.46 9.84 -8.52
C LEU A 187 0.52 9.36 -7.07
N PRO A 188 -0.42 9.80 -6.21
CA PRO A 188 -0.57 9.29 -4.84
C PRO A 188 -1.06 7.83 -4.77
N GLY A 189 -1.18 7.11 -5.88
CA GLY A 189 -1.56 5.70 -5.93
C GLY A 189 -2.01 5.27 -7.31
N GLN A 190 -2.18 3.96 -7.53
CA GLN A 190 -2.72 3.47 -8.80
C GLN A 190 -4.24 3.75 -8.81
N PRO A 191 -4.78 4.48 -9.82
CA PRO A 191 -6.18 4.96 -9.81
C PRO A 191 -7.28 3.90 -9.66
N TRP A 192 -6.96 2.63 -9.89
CA TRP A 192 -7.91 1.53 -10.07
C TRP A 192 -7.77 0.40 -9.04
N ILE A 193 -6.76 0.41 -8.14
CA ILE A 193 -6.41 -0.71 -7.25
C ILE A 193 -6.40 -0.30 -5.77
N GLU A 194 -7.12 -1.01 -4.90
CA GLU A 194 -7.07 -0.86 -3.43
C GLU A 194 -6.19 -1.95 -2.78
N GLY A 195 -5.47 -1.69 -1.68
CA GLY A 195 -4.44 -2.61 -1.13
C GLY A 195 -4.72 -3.22 0.25
N VAL A 196 -4.29 -4.48 0.48
CA VAL A 196 -4.29 -5.22 1.76
C VAL A 196 -2.89 -5.78 2.06
N THR A 197 -2.33 -5.51 3.25
CA THR A 197 -0.95 -5.94 3.63
C THR A 197 -0.94 -6.83 4.89
N SER A 198 -0.12 -7.89 4.93
CA SER A 198 0.05 -8.77 6.11
C SER A 198 1.47 -9.32 6.28
N VAL A 199 1.84 -9.71 7.51
CA VAL A 199 3.15 -10.30 7.88
C VAL A 199 2.94 -11.61 8.65
N ASN A 200 3.64 -12.71 8.30
CA ASN A 200 3.43 -14.06 8.86
C ASN A 200 4.74 -14.71 9.40
N TRP A 201 4.62 -15.54 10.46
CA TRP A 201 5.67 -16.40 11.08
C TRP A 201 5.01 -17.53 11.90
N ASN A 202 5.30 -18.80 11.63
CA ASN A 202 4.67 -19.98 12.30
C ASN A 202 3.14 -19.98 12.30
N ASN A 203 2.55 -19.58 11.18
CA ASN A 203 1.12 -19.46 10.98
C ASN A 203 0.51 -20.59 10.15
N GLU A 204 1.20 -21.72 9.90
CA GLU A 204 0.70 -22.77 9.01
C GLU A 204 -0.73 -23.20 9.36
N ALA A 205 -0.96 -23.54 10.64
CA ALA A 205 -2.24 -24.04 11.10
C ALA A 205 -3.37 -23.01 10.89
N ILE A 206 -3.11 -21.72 11.13
CA ILE A 206 -4.14 -20.68 11.03
C ILE A 206 -4.36 -20.21 9.59
N LEU A 207 -3.30 -20.18 8.77
CA LEU A 207 -3.38 -19.96 7.33
C LEU A 207 -4.27 -21.01 6.68
N ARG A 208 -3.97 -22.29 6.92
CA ARG A 208 -4.69 -23.42 6.32
C ARG A 208 -6.13 -23.56 6.82
N SER A 209 -6.38 -23.30 8.10
CA SER A 209 -7.70 -23.54 8.68
C SER A 209 -8.70 -22.41 8.42
N HIS A 210 -8.25 -21.15 8.40
CA HIS A 210 -9.16 -20.02 8.46
C HIS A 210 -8.72 -18.83 7.60
N TRP A 211 -7.48 -18.36 7.76
CA TRP A 211 -7.07 -17.06 7.23
C TRP A 211 -7.02 -17.05 5.70
N SER A 212 -6.43 -18.06 5.07
CA SER A 212 -6.35 -18.14 3.60
C SER A 212 -7.74 -18.17 2.97
N ARG A 213 -8.68 -18.95 3.52
CA ARG A 213 -10.06 -19.00 3.00
C ARG A 213 -10.77 -17.66 3.17
N THR A 214 -10.64 -17.00 4.32
CA THR A 214 -11.20 -15.66 4.54
C THR A 214 -10.67 -14.66 3.53
N LEU A 215 -9.37 -14.68 3.25
CA LEU A 215 -8.76 -13.76 2.29
C LEU A 215 -9.26 -14.02 0.87
N LEU A 216 -9.35 -15.27 0.46
CA LEU A 216 -9.91 -15.66 -0.84
C LEU A 216 -11.40 -15.27 -0.98
N ASP A 217 -12.19 -15.46 0.07
CA ASP A 217 -13.60 -15.07 0.10
C ASP A 217 -13.76 -13.55 0.03
N LEU A 218 -12.87 -12.79 0.69
CA LEU A 218 -12.83 -11.33 0.63
C LEU A 218 -12.46 -10.86 -0.78
N SER A 219 -11.39 -11.42 -1.37
CA SER A 219 -10.97 -11.08 -2.73
C SER A 219 -12.06 -11.36 -3.75
N SER A 220 -12.81 -12.45 -3.57
CA SER A 220 -13.94 -12.79 -4.44
C SER A 220 -15.11 -11.81 -4.29
N GLN A 221 -15.32 -11.24 -3.09
CA GLN A 221 -16.42 -10.30 -2.81
C GLN A 221 -16.09 -8.86 -3.24
N LEU A 222 -14.84 -8.44 -3.09
CA LEU A 222 -14.37 -7.13 -3.56
C LEU A 222 -14.15 -7.09 -5.08
N GLY A 223 -14.00 -8.26 -5.70
CA GLY A 223 -13.56 -8.39 -7.08
C GLY A 223 -12.03 -8.45 -7.14
N PRO A 224 -11.43 -9.46 -7.79
CA PRO A 224 -9.98 -9.62 -7.86
C PRO A 224 -9.25 -8.41 -8.48
N GLU A 225 -9.93 -7.64 -9.31
CA GLU A 225 -9.44 -6.41 -9.94
C GLU A 225 -9.40 -5.18 -9.02
N ASN A 226 -10.10 -5.22 -7.88
CA ASN A 226 -10.19 -4.07 -6.95
C ASN A 226 -9.31 -4.24 -5.71
N ILE A 227 -8.56 -5.35 -5.61
CA ILE A 227 -7.76 -5.68 -4.43
C ILE A 227 -6.36 -6.15 -4.81
N PHE A 228 -5.34 -5.55 -4.19
CA PHE A 228 -3.96 -5.99 -4.22
C PHE A 228 -3.55 -6.55 -2.86
N ILE A 229 -2.93 -7.73 -2.85
CA ILE A 229 -2.51 -8.40 -1.60
C ILE A 229 -0.99 -8.40 -1.47
N SER A 230 -0.47 -7.82 -0.39
CA SER A 230 0.95 -7.90 -0.04
C SER A 230 1.15 -8.75 1.20
N ILE A 231 1.99 -9.78 1.11
CA ILE A 231 2.30 -10.67 2.24
C ILE A 231 3.82 -10.81 2.36
N TYR A 232 4.36 -10.60 3.54
CA TYR A 232 5.75 -10.91 3.87
C TYR A 232 5.82 -12.04 4.90
N GLU A 233 6.67 -13.03 4.66
CA GLU A 233 6.98 -14.09 5.63
C GLU A 233 8.50 -14.25 5.72
N SER A 234 9.03 -14.35 6.93
CA SER A 234 10.41 -14.78 7.19
C SER A 234 10.43 -15.78 8.32
N GLY A 235 11.52 -16.54 8.49
CA GLY A 235 11.84 -17.21 9.75
C GLY A 235 10.94 -18.36 10.24
N SER A 236 9.85 -18.77 9.58
CA SER A 236 9.00 -19.85 10.13
C SER A 236 9.72 -21.20 10.26
N TYR A 237 9.41 -21.91 11.34
CA TYR A 237 9.83 -23.28 11.67
C TYR A 237 8.83 -24.35 11.23
N ASP A 238 7.55 -24.00 11.11
CA ASP A 238 6.52 -24.85 10.53
C ASP A 238 6.43 -24.63 9.00
N ASN A 239 5.47 -25.28 8.35
CA ASN A 239 5.29 -25.15 6.90
C ASN A 239 4.39 -23.96 6.52
N THR A 240 4.54 -22.82 7.21
CA THR A 240 3.90 -21.53 6.87
C THR A 240 4.21 -21.13 5.43
N LYS A 241 5.47 -21.28 5.01
CA LYS A 241 5.88 -21.04 3.61
C LYS A 241 5.08 -21.91 2.65
N GLY A 242 4.82 -23.17 2.98
CA GLY A 242 3.95 -24.04 2.18
C GLY A 242 2.51 -23.55 2.16
N ALA A 243 1.96 -23.18 3.32
CA ALA A 243 0.59 -22.66 3.39
C ALA A 243 0.41 -21.35 2.60
N LEU A 244 1.42 -20.48 2.58
CA LEU A 244 1.42 -19.25 1.79
C LEU A 244 1.61 -19.52 0.30
N ARG A 245 2.35 -20.57 -0.10
CA ARG A 245 2.40 -21.02 -1.51
C ARG A 245 1.07 -21.58 -1.98
N ASP A 246 0.36 -22.32 -1.12
CA ASP A 246 -0.98 -22.82 -1.45
C ASP A 246 -1.97 -21.65 -1.61
N LEU A 247 -1.87 -20.64 -0.74
CA LEU A 247 -2.64 -19.41 -0.87
C LEU A 247 -2.26 -18.61 -2.12
N ASP A 248 -0.96 -18.50 -2.42
CA ASP A 248 -0.46 -17.85 -3.63
C ASP A 248 -1.08 -18.50 -4.87
N TRP A 249 -1.09 -19.83 -4.93
CA TRP A 249 -1.70 -20.56 -6.03
C TRP A 249 -3.21 -20.33 -6.14
N GLU A 250 -3.94 -20.29 -5.02
CA GLU A 250 -5.38 -20.00 -5.04
C GLU A 250 -5.68 -18.55 -5.43
N LEU A 251 -4.88 -17.59 -4.98
CA LEU A 251 -5.01 -16.19 -5.39
C LEU A 251 -4.67 -16.03 -6.89
N GLU A 252 -3.74 -16.82 -7.43
CA GLU A 252 -3.44 -16.85 -8.87
C GLU A 252 -4.65 -17.35 -9.65
N ARG A 253 -5.23 -18.46 -9.19
CA ARG A 253 -6.43 -19.04 -9.79
C ARG A 253 -7.60 -18.07 -9.76
N LEU A 254 -7.71 -17.28 -8.68
CA LEU A 254 -8.71 -16.23 -8.54
C LEU A 254 -8.31 -14.90 -9.20
N ARG A 255 -7.15 -14.84 -9.87
CA ARG A 255 -6.72 -13.66 -10.65
C ARG A 255 -6.53 -12.40 -9.79
N VAL A 256 -6.17 -12.58 -8.52
CA VAL A 256 -5.95 -11.50 -7.56
C VAL A 256 -4.49 -11.04 -7.62
N PRO A 257 -4.22 -9.75 -7.94
CA PRO A 257 -2.91 -9.14 -7.88
C PRO A 257 -2.27 -9.25 -6.51
N ARG A 258 -1.01 -9.68 -6.44
CA ARG A 258 -0.33 -9.83 -5.15
C ARG A 258 1.18 -9.82 -5.23
N ASN A 259 1.80 -9.54 -4.09
CA ASN A 259 3.22 -9.76 -3.83
C ASN A 259 3.38 -10.56 -2.53
N ILE A 260 3.76 -11.84 -2.64
CA ILE A 260 4.03 -12.71 -1.49
C ILE A 260 5.54 -12.95 -1.41
N THR A 261 6.22 -12.21 -0.55
CA THR A 261 7.66 -12.35 -0.32
C THR A 261 7.92 -13.37 0.78
N LEU A 262 8.52 -14.50 0.42
CA LEU A 262 8.95 -15.55 1.36
C LEU A 262 10.48 -15.46 1.53
N SER A 263 10.92 -14.89 2.66
CA SER A 263 12.33 -14.74 2.96
C SER A 263 13.02 -16.09 3.17
N HIS A 264 14.21 -16.22 2.59
CA HIS A 264 15.09 -17.37 2.75
C HIS A 264 15.82 -17.39 4.09
N ILE A 265 15.78 -16.28 4.83
CA ILE A 265 16.40 -16.16 6.15
C ILE A 265 15.63 -17.03 7.13
N THR A 266 16.32 -17.99 7.76
CA THR A 266 15.74 -18.85 8.80
C THR A 266 15.71 -18.11 10.13
N HIS A 267 14.89 -18.56 11.09
CA HIS A 267 14.97 -18.00 12.44
C HIS A 267 16.35 -18.22 13.06
N GLU A 268 17.06 -19.28 12.67
CA GLU A 268 18.43 -19.55 13.11
C GLU A 268 19.40 -18.48 12.59
N ASP A 269 19.23 -18.02 11.35
CA ASP A 269 19.99 -16.90 10.78
C ASP A 269 19.62 -15.55 11.42
N GLU A 270 18.32 -15.31 11.72
CA GLU A 270 17.86 -14.14 12.48
C GLU A 270 18.37 -14.15 13.94
N MET A 271 18.54 -15.33 14.54
CA MET A 271 19.14 -15.53 15.87
C MET A 271 20.67 -15.42 15.88
N ALA A 272 21.33 -15.77 14.77
CA ALA A 272 22.79 -15.75 14.62
C ALA A 272 23.35 -14.39 14.20
N ALA A 273 22.49 -13.48 13.71
CA ALA A 273 22.85 -12.10 13.44
C ALA A 273 23.31 -11.39 14.72
N PRO A 274 24.41 -10.61 14.70
CA PRO A 274 24.95 -9.96 15.89
C PRO A 274 23.90 -9.01 16.50
N ALA A 275 23.65 -9.17 17.80
CA ALA A 275 22.59 -8.49 18.53
C ALA A 275 22.72 -6.96 18.44
N ARG A 276 21.91 -6.34 17.59
CA ARG A 276 21.50 -4.94 17.73
C ARG A 276 20.21 -4.92 18.56
N GLY A 277 20.09 -3.94 19.45
CA GLY A 277 19.00 -3.81 20.42
C GLY A 277 17.59 -3.67 19.83
N GLU A 278 16.63 -3.46 20.74
CA GLU A 278 15.17 -3.37 20.62
C GLU A 278 14.43 -4.56 19.97
N GLY A 279 13.39 -5.08 20.65
CA GLY A 279 12.52 -6.17 20.15
C GLY A 279 12.58 -7.52 20.88
N TRP A 280 13.43 -7.68 21.89
CA TRP A 280 13.66 -8.94 22.61
C TRP A 280 13.02 -8.96 24.02
N VAL A 281 12.10 -9.90 24.29
CA VAL A 281 11.50 -10.07 25.64
C VAL A 281 12.14 -11.27 26.36
N ARG A 282 12.56 -11.11 27.63
CA ARG A 282 13.00 -12.22 28.50
C ARG A 282 11.79 -12.92 29.10
N THR A 283 11.62 -14.21 28.85
CA THR A 283 10.58 -15.00 29.51
C THR A 283 11.05 -15.52 30.86
N THR A 284 10.20 -15.43 31.89
CA THR A 284 10.49 -15.88 33.28
C THR A 284 10.67 -17.39 33.42
N ALA A 285 10.32 -18.18 32.41
CA ALA A 285 10.67 -19.59 32.31
C ALA A 285 11.87 -19.77 31.38
N GLY A 286 13.07 -19.95 31.94
CA GLY A 286 14.25 -20.46 31.21
C GLY A 286 15.21 -19.42 30.62
N GLY A 287 14.97 -18.11 30.77
CA GLY A 287 15.97 -17.08 30.46
C GLY A 287 16.27 -16.82 28.97
N ALA A 288 15.68 -17.59 28.06
CA ALA A 288 15.77 -17.36 26.62
C ALA A 288 15.05 -16.06 26.22
N ARG A 289 15.68 -15.29 25.31
CA ARG A 289 15.07 -14.11 24.70
C ARG A 289 14.25 -14.56 23.49
N LYS A 290 12.99 -14.11 23.38
CA LYS A 290 12.10 -14.42 22.25
C LYS A 290 11.59 -13.14 21.59
N LEU A 291 11.47 -13.17 20.25
CA LEU A 291 10.76 -12.15 19.46
C LEU A 291 9.24 -12.27 19.67
N ARG A 292 8.55 -11.14 19.78
CA ARG A 292 7.10 -11.06 20.02
C ARG A 292 6.36 -10.81 18.70
N ARG A 293 5.41 -11.66 18.31
CA ARG A 293 4.28 -11.37 17.38
C ARG A 293 3.22 -12.48 17.45
N VAL A 294 1.95 -12.13 17.18
CA VAL A 294 0.76 -12.86 17.64
C VAL A 294 -0.19 -13.22 16.46
N PRO A 295 -0.67 -14.48 16.32
CA PRO A 295 -1.55 -14.94 15.23
C PRO A 295 -3.02 -14.48 15.36
N TYR A 296 -3.60 -13.78 14.37
CA TYR A 296 -4.95 -13.19 14.46
C TYR A 296 -6.02 -13.89 13.59
N LEU A 297 -7.30 -13.83 14.00
CA LEU A 297 -8.48 -14.28 13.24
C LEU A 297 -9.43 -13.12 12.95
N ALA A 298 -9.79 -12.95 11.67
CA ALA A 298 -10.82 -12.05 11.18
C ALA A 298 -11.72 -12.76 10.15
N ARG A 299 -12.93 -12.25 9.89
CA ARG A 299 -13.84 -12.69 8.81
C ARG A 299 -14.05 -11.58 7.77
N PRO A 300 -14.54 -11.85 6.55
CA PRO A 300 -14.80 -10.80 5.55
C PRO A 300 -15.74 -9.71 6.09
N SER A 301 -16.76 -10.08 6.86
CA SER A 301 -17.66 -9.12 7.52
C SER A 301 -16.94 -8.15 8.47
N ASP A 302 -15.83 -8.57 9.10
CA ASP A 302 -15.03 -7.70 9.97
C ASP A 302 -14.26 -6.67 9.14
N VAL A 303 -13.80 -7.05 7.94
CA VAL A 303 -13.12 -6.17 6.99
C VAL A 303 -14.09 -5.13 6.45
N PHE A 304 -15.26 -5.54 5.94
CA PHE A 304 -16.25 -4.60 5.41
C PHE A 304 -16.75 -3.62 6.48
N GLU A 305 -17.00 -4.09 7.71
CA GLU A 305 -17.39 -3.22 8.82
C GLU A 305 -16.25 -2.26 9.20
N LEU A 306 -14.98 -2.68 9.10
CA LEU A 306 -13.82 -1.82 9.36
C LEU A 306 -13.66 -0.76 8.26
N LEU A 307 -13.80 -1.15 6.99
CA LEU A 307 -13.72 -0.23 5.85
C LEU A 307 -14.87 0.78 5.84
N ASN A 308 -16.06 0.39 6.33
CA ASN A 308 -17.20 1.29 6.48
C ASN A 308 -17.18 2.07 7.81
N THR A 309 -16.05 2.09 8.53
CA THR A 309 -15.93 2.93 9.74
C THR A 309 -16.10 4.38 9.34
N ASN A 310 -16.94 5.13 10.07
CA ASN A 310 -17.20 6.54 9.77
C ASN A 310 -17.57 6.79 8.29
N ASP A 311 -18.40 5.90 7.73
CA ASP A 311 -18.85 5.95 6.34
C ASP A 311 -17.71 5.95 5.30
N GLY A 312 -16.55 5.39 5.66
CA GLY A 312 -15.35 5.32 4.80
C GLY A 312 -14.42 6.54 4.93
N GLU A 313 -14.79 7.55 5.72
CA GLU A 313 -14.01 8.78 5.88
C GLU A 313 -13.14 8.70 7.15
N TYR A 314 -11.88 8.30 6.97
CA TYR A 314 -10.89 8.28 8.06
C TYR A 314 -9.45 8.35 7.53
N GLY A 315 -8.53 8.83 8.36
CA GLY A 315 -7.09 8.68 8.15
C GLY A 315 -6.58 7.31 8.59
N ALA A 316 -7.21 6.72 9.60
CA ALA A 316 -7.04 5.32 9.98
C ALA A 316 -8.24 4.77 10.77
N ALA A 317 -8.58 3.50 10.56
CA ALA A 317 -9.60 2.78 11.30
C ALA A 317 -9.05 1.46 11.87
N CYS A 318 -9.25 1.20 13.16
CA CYS A 318 -8.74 -0.02 13.82
C CYS A 318 -9.84 -0.86 14.45
N SER A 319 -9.63 -2.18 14.47
CA SER A 319 -10.47 -3.13 15.22
C SER A 319 -10.10 -3.15 16.71
N LEU A 320 -10.85 -3.91 17.52
CA LEU A 320 -10.43 -4.34 18.85
C LEU A 320 -9.91 -5.79 18.79
N ASP A 321 -8.82 -6.11 19.48
CA ASP A 321 -8.27 -7.46 19.55
C ASP A 321 -8.32 -8.10 20.94
N PHE A 322 -8.48 -9.43 20.95
CA PHE A 322 -8.62 -10.18 22.19
C PHE A 322 -7.83 -11.48 22.16
N SER A 323 -6.84 -11.58 23.05
CA SER A 323 -6.14 -12.84 23.31
C SER A 323 -6.86 -13.64 24.40
N LYS A 324 -7.17 -12.98 25.52
CA LYS A 324 -7.92 -13.55 26.65
C LYS A 324 -9.09 -12.63 27.05
N PRO A 325 -10.24 -12.72 26.36
CA PRO A 325 -11.43 -11.95 26.72
C PRO A 325 -11.76 -12.09 28.23
N PRO A 326 -12.20 -11.02 28.91
CA PRO A 326 -12.61 -9.72 28.36
C PRO A 326 -11.49 -8.70 28.21
N ASN A 327 -10.23 -9.06 28.47
CA ASN A 327 -9.12 -8.11 28.38
C ASN A 327 -8.78 -7.83 26.93
N PHE A 328 -8.83 -6.56 26.56
CA PHE A 328 -8.27 -6.02 25.33
C PHE A 328 -6.74 -6.11 25.40
N TYR A 329 -6.12 -6.57 24.30
CA TYR A 329 -4.72 -7.01 24.32
C TYR A 329 -3.73 -5.86 24.10
N ASP A 330 -3.88 -5.09 23.01
CA ASP A 330 -2.93 -4.02 22.67
C ASP A 330 -3.33 -2.64 23.22
N THR A 331 -3.00 -2.37 24.48
CA THR A 331 -3.20 -1.05 25.08
C THR A 331 -2.07 -0.06 24.77
N PHE A 332 -1.01 -0.48 24.07
CA PHE A 332 0.21 0.33 23.95
C PHE A 332 0.06 1.43 22.89
N ALA A 333 -0.50 1.06 21.75
CA ALA A 333 -0.76 1.97 20.63
C ALA A 333 -2.07 2.75 20.77
N LEU A 334 -2.98 2.31 21.66
CA LEU A 334 -4.28 2.93 21.83
C LEU A 334 -4.19 4.20 22.66
N ARG A 335 -4.41 5.34 22.01
CA ARG A 335 -4.47 6.66 22.65
C ARG A 335 -5.84 7.27 22.41
N ASP A 336 -6.48 7.74 23.47
CA ASP A 336 -7.78 8.40 23.33
C ASP A 336 -7.68 9.70 22.52
N ILE A 337 -8.79 10.36 22.23
CA ILE A 337 -8.79 11.52 21.32
C ILE A 337 -7.90 12.70 21.80
N ARG A 338 -7.46 12.70 23.07
CA ARG A 338 -6.53 13.70 23.60
C ARG A 338 -5.13 13.13 23.83
N GLY A 339 -4.82 11.96 23.27
CA GLY A 339 -3.52 11.31 23.38
C GLY A 339 -3.31 10.50 24.67
N HIS A 340 -4.32 10.36 25.54
CA HIS A 340 -4.13 9.64 26.80
C HIS A 340 -4.13 8.13 26.61
N GLU A 341 -3.31 7.42 27.38
CA GLU A 341 -3.33 5.96 27.41
C GLU A 341 -4.68 5.40 27.92
N ALA A 342 -5.00 4.17 27.51
CA ALA A 342 -6.15 3.45 28.02
C ALA A 342 -6.06 3.27 29.55
N VAL A 343 -7.04 3.77 30.30
CA VAL A 343 -7.03 3.72 31.78
C VAL A 343 -7.32 2.32 32.34
N MET A 344 -7.78 1.40 31.49
CA MET A 344 -8.08 0.01 31.83
C MET A 344 -8.14 -0.87 30.59
N SER A 345 -7.80 -2.15 30.74
CA SER A 345 -7.83 -3.17 29.67
C SER A 345 -9.23 -3.78 29.42
N THR A 346 -10.27 -3.30 30.11
CA THR A 346 -11.65 -3.76 29.94
C THR A 346 -12.56 -2.58 29.61
N TRP A 347 -13.70 -2.85 28.97
CA TRP A 347 -14.63 -1.80 28.58
C TRP A 347 -14.99 -0.88 29.77
N PRO A 348 -15.02 0.46 29.61
CA PRO A 348 -14.99 1.22 28.35
C PRO A 348 -13.62 1.86 27.98
N TYR A 349 -12.50 1.38 28.52
CA TYR A 349 -11.10 1.74 28.17
C TYR A 349 -10.64 3.20 28.38
N PHE A 350 -11.44 4.20 27.99
CA PHE A 350 -10.99 5.57 27.76
C PHE A 350 -11.17 6.53 28.94
N ARG A 351 -10.29 7.53 28.99
CA ARG A 351 -10.28 8.62 29.98
C ARG A 351 -11.16 9.79 29.55
N THR A 352 -10.98 10.26 28.32
CA THR A 352 -11.77 11.34 27.69
C THR A 352 -13.23 10.97 27.58
N VAL A 353 -14.10 12.00 27.56
CA VAL A 353 -15.55 11.77 27.54
C VAL A 353 -16.02 11.40 26.14
N GLU A 354 -15.39 11.97 25.13
CA GLU A 354 -15.67 11.85 23.71
C GLU A 354 -15.45 10.39 23.26
N SER A 355 -14.22 9.87 23.42
CA SER A 355 -13.91 8.47 23.11
C SER A 355 -14.73 7.49 23.96
N ARG A 356 -14.90 7.76 25.26
CA ARG A 356 -15.69 6.89 26.14
C ARG A 356 -17.18 6.89 25.76
N TYR A 357 -17.74 8.02 25.33
CA TYR A 357 -19.14 8.11 24.94
C TYR A 357 -19.40 7.28 23.69
N ALA A 358 -18.60 7.47 22.64
CA ALA A 358 -18.67 6.68 21.41
C ALA A 358 -18.50 5.17 21.68
N MET A 359 -17.57 4.81 22.58
CA MET A 359 -17.36 3.41 22.98
C MET A 359 -18.60 2.81 23.67
N LYS A 360 -19.34 3.61 24.44
CA LYS A 360 -20.57 3.15 25.09
C LYS A 360 -21.74 3.03 24.12
N SER A 361 -21.79 3.86 23.08
CA SER A 361 -22.84 3.85 22.06
C SER A 361 -22.57 2.89 20.90
N LEU A 362 -21.42 2.22 20.89
CA LEU A 362 -20.97 1.39 19.76
C LEU A 362 -20.90 2.17 18.44
N SER A 363 -20.52 3.44 18.53
CA SER A 363 -20.24 4.33 17.39
C SER A 363 -18.72 4.34 17.11
N PRO A 364 -18.27 4.70 15.89
CA PRO A 364 -16.85 4.93 15.62
C PRO A 364 -16.24 5.82 16.69
N VAL A 365 -15.20 5.32 17.36
CA VAL A 365 -14.62 5.97 18.53
C VAL A 365 -13.46 6.85 18.08
N PRO A 366 -13.56 8.19 18.20
CA PRO A 366 -12.44 9.05 17.86
C PRO A 366 -11.30 8.82 18.84
N VAL A 367 -10.10 8.64 18.30
CA VAL A 367 -8.86 8.34 19.03
C VAL A 367 -7.71 9.12 18.38
N ALA A 368 -6.61 9.33 19.11
CA ALA A 368 -5.41 9.91 18.51
C ALA A 368 -4.56 8.85 17.78
N SER A 369 -4.61 7.61 18.26
CA SER A 369 -3.95 6.48 17.61
C SER A 369 -4.57 5.16 18.04
N CYS A 370 -4.47 4.16 17.17
CA CYS A 370 -4.86 2.78 17.46
C CYS A 370 -4.03 1.82 16.60
N TRP A 371 -3.70 0.65 17.13
CA TRP A 371 -3.02 -0.36 16.32
C TRP A 371 -3.28 -1.73 16.90
N ASN A 372 -4.34 -2.34 16.40
CA ASN A 372 -4.88 -3.57 16.96
C ASN A 372 -4.89 -4.65 15.88
N GLY A 373 -5.51 -5.79 16.15
CA GLY A 373 -5.51 -6.96 15.26
C GLY A 373 -5.95 -6.74 13.79
N MET A 374 -6.53 -5.59 13.45
CA MET A 374 -6.71 -5.09 12.07
C MET A 374 -6.68 -3.57 12.08
N VAL A 375 -6.04 -2.98 11.08
CA VAL A 375 -6.00 -1.54 10.82
C VAL A 375 -6.21 -1.30 9.32
N ALA A 376 -7.05 -0.34 8.98
CA ALA A 376 -7.27 0.15 7.63
C ALA A 376 -6.80 1.60 7.54
N MET A 377 -6.04 1.93 6.51
CA MET A 377 -5.57 3.29 6.22
C MET A 377 -5.71 3.53 4.72
N PRO A 378 -6.07 4.76 4.29
CA PRO A 378 -5.97 5.11 2.88
C PRO A 378 -4.53 4.91 2.39
N ALA A 379 -4.38 4.34 1.19
CA ALA A 379 -3.05 4.06 0.63
C ALA A 379 -2.30 5.34 0.22
N GLY A 380 -3.03 6.43 -0.06
CA GLY A 380 -2.51 7.70 -0.56
C GLY A 380 -1.24 8.20 0.14
N PRO A 381 -1.26 8.39 1.48
CA PRO A 381 -0.08 8.84 2.23
C PRO A 381 1.15 7.95 2.08
N PHE A 382 0.99 6.62 1.95
CA PHE A 382 2.10 5.68 1.80
C PHE A 382 2.72 5.69 0.40
N LEU A 383 1.99 6.22 -0.58
CA LEU A 383 2.36 6.25 -1.99
C LEU A 383 2.69 7.67 -2.49
N ALA A 384 2.60 8.68 -1.62
CA ALA A 384 2.94 10.06 -1.94
C ALA A 384 4.45 10.24 -2.25
N THR A 385 4.81 11.33 -2.94
CA THR A 385 6.20 11.69 -3.28
C THR A 385 7.12 11.75 -2.06
N SER A 386 6.58 12.23 -0.93
CA SER A 386 7.16 12.05 0.41
C SER A 386 6.33 11.00 1.14
N PRO A 387 6.66 9.70 1.00
CA PRO A 387 5.79 8.65 1.46
C PRO A 387 5.81 8.56 2.99
N LEU A 388 4.64 8.32 3.57
CA LEU A 388 4.47 7.95 4.96
C LEU A 388 5.26 6.65 5.24
N ARG A 389 6.13 6.68 6.25
CA ARG A 389 6.97 5.54 6.63
C ARG A 389 6.84 5.24 8.11
N PHE A 390 6.95 3.96 8.46
CA PHE A 390 7.17 3.56 9.83
C PHE A 390 8.55 4.04 10.28
N ARG A 391 8.60 4.64 11.47
CA ARG A 391 9.83 5.12 12.10
C ARG A 391 9.75 4.94 13.61
N GLY A 392 10.92 4.87 14.24
CA GLY A 392 11.07 5.08 15.67
C GLY A 392 11.20 6.56 16.01
N ILE A 393 11.30 6.85 17.31
CA ILE A 393 11.75 8.16 17.80
C ILE A 393 13.28 8.29 17.62
N PRO A 394 13.83 9.52 17.57
CA PRO A 394 15.28 9.73 17.54
C PRO A 394 16.04 8.96 18.63
N ASP A 395 17.14 8.29 18.27
CA ASP A 395 17.97 7.49 19.19
C ASP A 395 18.45 8.27 20.43
N SER A 396 18.65 9.59 20.30
CA SER A 396 19.06 10.46 21.41
C SER A 396 18.00 10.61 22.51
N LEU A 397 16.73 10.29 22.24
CA LEU A 397 15.68 10.21 23.26
C LEU A 397 15.82 8.97 24.16
N ALA A 398 16.50 7.91 23.69
CA ALA A 398 16.77 6.73 24.51
C ALA A 398 17.66 7.05 25.73
N GLU A 399 18.53 8.07 25.63
CA GLU A 399 19.32 8.57 26.77
C GLU A 399 18.45 9.13 27.90
N TYR A 400 17.20 9.50 27.59
CA TYR A 400 16.19 9.97 28.52
C TYR A 400 15.23 8.88 28.97
N HIS A 401 15.52 7.60 28.68
CA HIS A 401 14.63 6.46 28.91
C HIS A 401 13.24 6.68 28.30
N LEU A 402 13.24 7.18 27.06
CA LEU A 402 12.03 7.36 26.29
C LEU A 402 12.02 6.35 25.14
N GLU A 403 10.85 5.75 24.92
CA GLU A 403 10.57 4.85 23.81
C GLU A 403 9.27 5.27 23.13
N GLY A 404 9.15 5.01 21.83
CA GLY A 404 7.95 5.30 21.06
C GLY A 404 7.60 4.14 20.13
N SER A 405 6.31 3.83 20.05
CA SER A 405 5.85 2.73 19.20
C SER A 405 5.66 3.17 17.77
N GLU A 406 6.29 2.51 16.80
CA GLU A 406 6.06 2.76 15.36
C GLU A 406 4.58 2.68 14.99
N CYS A 407 3.84 1.80 15.68
CA CYS A 407 2.44 1.54 15.41
C CYS A 407 1.49 2.62 15.98
N CYS A 408 2.01 3.46 16.88
CA CYS A 408 1.38 4.71 17.31
C CYS A 408 1.87 5.89 16.46
N LEU A 409 3.19 6.01 16.27
CA LEU A 409 3.85 7.14 15.59
C LEU A 409 3.35 7.34 14.15
N ILE A 410 3.04 6.24 13.46
CA ILE A 410 2.47 6.29 12.11
C ILE A 410 1.20 7.15 12.03
N HIS A 411 0.41 7.26 13.11
CA HIS A 411 -0.78 8.12 13.14
C HIS A 411 -0.44 9.59 13.32
N ALA A 412 0.62 9.89 14.08
CA ALA A 412 1.11 11.26 14.24
C ALA A 412 1.75 11.79 12.94
N ASP A 413 2.35 10.91 12.15
CA ASP A 413 2.99 11.25 10.88
C ASP A 413 2.03 11.23 9.69
N ASN A 414 0.87 10.58 9.82
CA ASN A 414 -0.11 10.47 8.75
C ASN A 414 -0.89 11.79 8.58
N PRO A 415 -0.75 12.51 7.45
CA PRO A 415 -1.44 13.78 7.23
C PRO A 415 -2.97 13.65 7.27
N LEU A 416 -3.51 12.48 6.90
CA LEU A 416 -4.96 12.24 6.94
C LEU A 416 -5.50 12.06 8.36
N SER A 417 -4.65 11.82 9.36
CA SER A 417 -5.10 11.72 10.76
C SER A 417 -5.68 13.05 11.25
N GLU A 418 -5.13 14.19 10.81
CA GLU A 418 -5.64 15.51 11.18
C GLU A 418 -6.88 15.89 10.37
N GLU A 419 -6.88 15.61 9.06
CA GLU A 419 -7.98 15.96 8.16
C GLU A 419 -9.22 15.07 8.37
N LYS A 420 -9.02 13.77 8.45
CA LYS A 420 -10.09 12.76 8.43
C LYS A 420 -10.25 12.03 9.76
N GLY A 421 -9.33 12.18 10.72
CA GLY A 421 -9.42 11.57 12.04
C GLY A 421 -9.00 10.09 12.08
N VAL A 422 -8.73 9.60 13.29
CA VAL A 422 -8.46 8.18 13.57
C VAL A 422 -9.59 7.59 14.40
N TYR A 423 -10.07 6.41 14.01
CA TYR A 423 -11.22 5.78 14.64
C TYR A 423 -10.94 4.35 15.08
N LEU A 424 -11.28 4.04 16.33
CA LEU A 424 -11.43 2.67 16.79
C LEU A 424 -12.88 2.22 16.53
N ASN A 425 -13.07 1.14 15.77
CA ASN A 425 -14.41 0.60 15.50
C ASN A 425 -14.79 -0.45 16.55
N PRO A 426 -15.75 -0.16 17.44
CA PRO A 426 -16.13 -1.07 18.54
C PRO A 426 -16.93 -2.29 18.08
N ARG A 427 -17.39 -2.31 16.82
CA ARG A 427 -18.16 -3.42 16.22
C ARG A 427 -17.23 -4.48 15.62
N VAL A 428 -16.04 -4.07 15.18
CA VAL A 428 -15.00 -4.95 14.65
C VAL A 428 -14.15 -5.49 15.80
N ARG A 429 -14.42 -6.75 16.20
CA ARG A 429 -13.77 -7.39 17.35
C ARG A 429 -13.15 -8.71 16.88
N VAL A 430 -11.83 -8.73 16.81
CA VAL A 430 -11.03 -9.87 16.34
C VAL A 430 -10.39 -10.63 17.50
N GLY A 431 -9.96 -11.87 17.27
CA GLY A 431 -9.42 -12.72 18.32
C GLY A 431 -8.19 -13.48 17.86
N TYR A 432 -7.26 -13.74 18.78
CA TYR A 432 -6.05 -14.52 18.47
C TYR A 432 -6.28 -16.05 18.54
N THR A 433 -7.49 -16.48 18.93
CA THR A 433 -7.93 -17.88 18.90
C THR A 433 -9.41 -17.96 18.51
N GLY A 434 -9.85 -19.10 17.97
CA GLY A 434 -11.26 -19.28 17.60
C GLY A 434 -12.21 -19.12 18.78
N GLN A 435 -11.77 -19.55 19.98
CA GLN A 435 -12.50 -19.35 21.23
C GLN A 435 -12.59 -17.88 21.63
N ALA A 436 -11.48 -17.14 21.53
CA ALA A 436 -11.47 -15.71 21.83
C ALA A 436 -12.37 -14.93 20.85
N TYR A 437 -12.29 -15.24 19.56
CA TYR A 437 -13.15 -14.65 18.53
C TYR A 437 -14.64 -14.93 18.79
N ALA A 438 -15.01 -16.19 19.05
CA ALA A 438 -16.38 -16.59 19.33
C ALA A 438 -16.96 -15.90 20.58
N ALA A 439 -16.12 -15.62 21.59
CA ALA A 439 -16.54 -14.96 22.82
C ALA A 439 -16.86 -13.47 22.64
N VAL A 440 -16.25 -12.78 21.66
CA VAL A 440 -16.40 -11.33 21.48
C VAL A 440 -17.27 -10.94 20.30
N LYS A 441 -17.50 -11.85 19.33
CA LYS A 441 -18.23 -11.53 18.10
C LYS A 441 -19.73 -11.23 18.29
N PRO A 442 -20.53 -12.00 19.04
CA PRO A 442 -21.94 -11.65 19.25
C PRO A 442 -22.06 -10.38 20.10
N ILE A 443 -22.72 -9.33 19.58
CA ILE A 443 -22.92 -8.07 20.31
C ILE A 443 -23.65 -8.32 21.64
N SER A 444 -24.65 -9.21 21.65
CA SER A 444 -25.43 -9.57 22.83
C SER A 444 -24.64 -10.26 23.95
N ASN A 445 -23.53 -10.94 23.63
CA ASN A 445 -22.77 -11.73 24.60
C ASN A 445 -21.44 -11.10 25.00
N TRP A 446 -21.05 -9.98 24.39
CA TRP A 446 -19.75 -9.36 24.64
C TRP A 446 -19.60 -8.80 26.06
N LEU A 447 -20.65 -8.15 26.57
CA LEU A 447 -20.67 -7.54 27.90
C LEU A 447 -21.92 -7.95 28.67
N THR A 448 -21.74 -8.51 29.86
CA THR A 448 -22.85 -8.75 30.79
C THR A 448 -23.20 -7.45 31.53
N ALA A 449 -24.46 -7.30 31.97
CA ALA A 449 -24.89 -6.14 32.76
C ALA A 449 -23.99 -5.89 34.00
N LYS A 450 -23.53 -6.97 34.65
CA LYS A 450 -22.58 -6.91 35.77
C LYS A 450 -21.24 -6.29 35.34
N ARG A 451 -20.69 -6.68 34.19
CA ARG A 451 -19.43 -6.13 33.65
C ARG A 451 -19.58 -4.68 33.23
N ILE A 452 -20.74 -4.28 32.69
CA ILE A 452 -21.03 -2.89 32.36
C ILE A 452 -20.99 -2.03 33.62
N LEU A 453 -21.74 -2.41 34.67
CA LEU A 453 -21.78 -1.66 35.93
C LEU A 453 -20.40 -1.59 36.60
N GLN A 454 -19.68 -2.72 36.65
CA GLN A 454 -18.33 -2.77 37.20
C GLN A 454 -17.35 -1.90 36.40
N GLY A 455 -17.39 -1.98 35.06
CA GLY A 455 -16.53 -1.20 34.18
C GLY A 455 -16.76 0.29 34.33
N LEU A 456 -18.02 0.74 34.39
CA LEU A 456 -18.36 2.15 34.63
C LEU A 456 -17.85 2.65 35.98
N TRP A 457 -17.96 1.85 37.04
CA TRP A 457 -17.49 2.22 38.37
C TRP A 457 -15.96 2.26 38.46
N VAL A 458 -15.28 1.21 37.96
CA VAL A 458 -13.80 1.15 37.94
C VAL A 458 -13.21 2.26 37.08
N ASN A 459 -13.78 2.50 35.89
CA ASN A 459 -13.35 3.62 35.03
C ASN A 459 -13.53 4.96 35.74
N ARG A 460 -14.65 5.16 36.46
CA ARG A 460 -14.87 6.38 37.22
C ARG A 460 -13.76 6.59 38.24
N VAL A 461 -13.40 5.58 39.04
CA VAL A 461 -12.34 5.69 40.05
C VAL A 461 -10.97 5.93 39.43
N ARG A 462 -10.58 5.14 38.41
CA ARG A 462 -9.24 5.22 37.79
C ARG A 462 -8.94 6.57 37.13
N ARG A 463 -9.96 7.27 36.63
CA ARG A 463 -9.78 8.61 36.03
C ARG A 463 -9.34 9.69 37.01
N TRP A 464 -9.59 9.50 38.31
CA TRP A 464 -9.13 10.41 39.37
C TRP A 464 -7.74 10.03 39.89
N SER A 465 -7.11 9.00 39.34
CA SER A 465 -5.75 8.61 39.72
C SER A 465 -4.74 9.65 39.24
N ILE A 466 -3.97 10.19 40.18
CA ILE A 466 -2.86 11.12 39.91
C ILE A 466 -1.71 10.43 39.15
N ALA A 467 -1.62 9.09 39.22
CA ALA A 467 -0.53 8.33 38.62
C ALA A 467 -0.40 8.53 37.10
N PHE A 468 -1.53 8.63 36.37
CA PHE A 468 -1.52 8.87 34.93
C PHE A 468 -0.95 10.25 34.57
N TRP A 469 -1.36 11.29 35.31
CA TRP A 469 -0.82 12.64 35.15
C TRP A 469 0.68 12.71 35.44
N VAL A 470 1.13 12.04 36.50
CA VAL A 470 2.56 12.01 36.86
C VAL A 470 3.37 11.35 35.76
N LYS A 471 2.88 10.22 35.20
CA LYS A 471 3.53 9.53 34.09
C LYS A 471 3.65 10.42 32.84
N GLU A 472 2.56 11.06 32.43
CA GLU A 472 2.53 11.97 31.28
C GLU A 472 3.47 13.17 31.48
N GLU A 473 3.48 13.75 32.67
CA GLU A 473 4.32 14.90 33.00
C GLU A 473 5.83 14.55 33.02
N VAL A 474 6.20 13.35 33.47
CA VAL A 474 7.59 12.87 33.44
C VAL A 474 8.08 12.77 31.98
N VAL A 475 7.30 12.13 31.11
CA VAL A 475 7.63 12.03 29.68
C VAL A 475 7.75 13.42 29.07
N ARG A 476 6.77 14.29 29.32
CA ARG A 476 6.76 15.66 28.79
C ARG A 476 8.02 16.43 29.17
N ARG A 477 8.41 16.43 30.45
CA ARG A 477 9.62 17.13 30.90
C ARG A 477 10.89 16.61 30.26
N ARG A 478 11.00 15.31 30.03
CA ARG A 478 12.17 14.72 29.39
C ARG A 478 12.25 15.07 27.91
N VAL A 479 11.13 15.03 27.19
CA VAL A 479 11.05 15.50 25.80
C VAL A 479 11.39 16.99 25.72
N ASP A 480 10.82 17.82 26.60
CA ASP A 480 11.10 19.27 26.64
C ASP A 480 12.60 19.56 26.91
N SER A 481 13.23 18.78 27.80
CA SER A 481 14.67 18.88 28.09
C SER A 481 15.51 18.50 26.88
N TRP A 482 15.11 17.46 26.15
CA TRP A 482 15.77 17.04 24.92
C TRP A 482 15.61 18.07 23.79
N LYS A 483 14.41 18.64 23.60
CA LYS A 483 14.16 19.72 22.63
C LYS A 483 15.00 20.97 22.94
N ALA A 484 15.27 21.25 24.22
CA ALA A 484 16.08 22.40 24.63
C ALA A 484 17.58 22.28 24.29
N LEU A 485 18.08 21.08 23.96
CA LEU A 485 19.50 20.87 23.65
C LEU A 485 19.91 21.33 22.26
N ASP A 486 19.03 21.17 21.26
CA ASP A 486 19.28 21.56 19.88
C ASP A 486 17.96 22.05 19.25
N PRO A 487 17.90 23.23 18.62
CA PRO A 487 16.71 23.71 17.92
C PRO A 487 16.19 22.77 16.82
N LYS A 488 17.00 21.83 16.33
CA LYS A 488 16.59 20.79 15.36
C LYS A 488 15.89 19.60 16.00
N ASN A 489 15.95 19.47 17.33
CA ASN A 489 15.28 18.39 18.05
C ASN A 489 13.78 18.66 18.09
N ASP A 490 13.04 17.93 17.28
CA ASP A 490 11.58 17.90 17.34
C ASP A 490 11.06 16.47 17.21
N GLU A 491 9.95 16.20 17.88
CA GLU A 491 9.24 14.92 17.80
C GLU A 491 7.73 15.23 17.87
N PRO A 492 7.02 15.17 16.73
CA PRO A 492 5.59 15.47 16.68
C PRO A 492 4.73 14.37 17.36
N GLY A 493 5.24 13.14 17.45
CA GLY A 493 4.57 11.98 18.02
C GLY A 493 4.65 11.85 19.53
N GLN A 494 4.71 12.96 20.28
CA GLN A 494 4.90 12.94 21.74
C GLN A 494 3.85 12.09 22.50
N LEU A 495 2.61 12.02 21.99
CA LEU A 495 1.53 11.20 22.54
C LEU A 495 1.83 9.68 22.53
N CYS A 496 2.77 9.25 21.68
CA CYS A 496 3.20 7.87 21.54
C CYS A 496 4.37 7.50 22.43
N ILE A 497 4.99 8.49 23.10
CA ILE A 497 6.19 8.30 23.90
C ILE A 497 5.82 7.80 25.29
N ILE A 498 6.59 6.85 25.80
CA ILE A 498 6.48 6.35 27.16
C ILE A 498 7.83 6.41 27.89
N ASP A 499 7.76 6.44 29.22
CA ASP A 499 8.92 6.30 30.10
C ASP A 499 9.22 4.80 30.28
N GLU A 500 10.20 4.29 29.53
CA GLU A 500 10.67 2.91 29.61
C GLU A 500 12.20 2.86 29.43
N MET A 501 12.87 2.13 30.31
CA MET A 501 14.32 2.08 30.37
C MET A 501 14.85 0.93 29.51
N GLN A 502 15.39 1.25 28.33
CA GLN A 502 16.28 0.36 27.58
C GLN A 502 17.51 0.01 28.44
N ILE A 503 17.79 -1.27 28.67
CA ILE A 503 19.08 -1.71 29.23
C ILE A 503 20.14 -1.55 28.12
N LEU A 504 20.75 -0.38 28.02
CA LEU A 504 21.89 -0.13 27.14
C LEU A 504 23.11 -0.87 27.70
N HIS A 505 23.44 -2.03 27.13
CA HIS A 505 24.71 -2.70 27.43
C HIS A 505 25.84 -1.93 26.73
N ARG A 506 26.65 -1.19 27.48
CA ARG A 506 27.92 -0.64 27.00
C ARG A 506 28.80 -1.79 26.50
N ASN A 507 29.15 -1.81 25.22
CA ASN A 507 30.34 -2.52 24.77
C ASN A 507 31.53 -1.57 24.97
N SER A 508 32.32 -1.85 25.99
CA SER A 508 33.63 -1.23 26.19
C SER A 508 34.60 -1.81 25.16
N LEU A 509 35.21 -0.90 24.37
CA LEU A 509 36.38 -1.01 23.48
C LEU A 509 36.92 -2.39 23.12
#